data_AF-R7LS90-F1
#
_entry.id   AF-R7LS90-F1
#
_cell.length_a   1.000
_cell.length_b   1.000
_cell.length_c   1.000
_cell.angle_alpha   90.00
_cell.angle_beta   90.00
_cell.angle_gamma   90.00
#
_symmetry.space_group_name_H-M   'P 1'
#
loop_
_entity.id
_entity.type
_entity.pdbx_description
1 polymer ?
#
loop_
_entity_poly.entity_id
_entity_poly.type
_entity_poly.pdbx_seq_one_letter_code
_entity_poly.pdbx_strand_id
1 'polypeptide(L)'
;MKTYHEIFLKLIEENKITITKKLEKDPNFIQSIMNFAINNSSKILFKDLDKDKKNMLTENRKIASDYNKTLYNQWKKPIDNLETIIEMSQECAEMYYKSFIGDAEKEKNLLFHSLRTIHARALLTSKECLVLLKNGYSDGAFSRWRTLYELSVIGTLLFEKKDSDLCERYLNYFHIQAYREERLNREKGHPSHTDVSFANLKDNYDYVVEMYGKDYAKGEYGWANELLNRKASFRDIEAATDMGNLREYYKSSSMFVHGNYKASQESLGIIPNTDRMLLIGPSNYGLSIPMQNVTISLVSITSCFLLVYPTIDTMTACSILQKFMEKVLIDADKIQSKIENDEMKFRGEHSNILITCFKGKNNSSSLLLHKIRTSKSIDKVELTNSFKTSEAELAKELSNNYKYVISLGQKPLVDDVYIELKAKKHNTILNTNFLIKKIIKIFKNNNIDYSISENAGNYLCNNIYYEGLKYINKNKLDTKMIFIHVPSINKDFDFDKLAKAISEFIDNN
;
A
#
# COMPACT_ATOMS: atom_id res chain seq x y z
N MET A 1 29.12 -13.08 -18.19
CA MET A 1 29.33 -12.12 -19.32
C MET A 1 30.79 -11.84 -19.66
N LYS A 2 31.79 -12.26 -18.87
CA LYS A 2 33.21 -12.03 -19.21
C LYS A 2 33.90 -13.17 -19.96
N THR A 3 33.30 -14.35 -20.02
CA THR A 3 33.92 -15.56 -20.56
C THR A 3 34.43 -15.41 -21.99
N TYR A 4 33.62 -14.89 -22.94
CA TYR A 4 34.09 -14.65 -24.31
C TYR A 4 35.13 -13.54 -24.41
N HIS A 5 35.05 -12.53 -23.54
CA HIS A 5 36.02 -11.45 -23.48
C HIS A 5 37.38 -11.95 -22.93
N GLU A 6 37.36 -12.79 -21.90
CA GLU A 6 38.57 -13.41 -21.33
C GLU A 6 39.23 -14.36 -22.33
N ILE A 7 38.44 -15.17 -23.05
CA ILE A 7 38.94 -16.01 -24.15
C ILE A 7 39.54 -15.15 -25.27
N PHE A 8 38.87 -14.06 -25.65
CA PHE A 8 39.36 -13.13 -26.65
C PHE A 8 40.69 -12.48 -26.25
N LEU A 9 40.81 -12.00 -25.01
CA LEU A 9 42.04 -11.43 -24.48
C LEU A 9 43.16 -12.48 -24.43
N LYS A 10 42.85 -13.71 -24.03
CA LYS A 10 43.82 -14.82 -24.03
C LYS A 10 44.33 -15.12 -25.44
N LEU A 11 43.44 -15.16 -26.44
CA LEU A 11 43.81 -15.33 -27.84
C LEU A 11 44.68 -14.17 -28.36
N ILE A 12 44.42 -12.94 -27.93
CA ILE A 12 45.28 -11.79 -28.26
C ILE A 12 46.67 -11.99 -27.67
N GLU A 13 46.76 -12.34 -26.38
CA GLU A 13 48.06 -12.49 -25.70
C GLU A 13 48.87 -13.65 -26.29
N GLU A 14 48.24 -14.78 -26.58
CA GLU A 14 48.88 -15.94 -27.22
C GLU A 14 49.41 -15.62 -28.63
N ASN A 15 48.82 -14.62 -29.32
CA ASN A 15 49.19 -14.24 -30.69
C ASN A 15 49.85 -12.85 -30.77
N LYS A 16 50.36 -12.34 -29.65
CA LYS A 16 50.83 -10.95 -29.47
C LYS A 16 51.84 -10.49 -30.53
N ILE A 17 52.83 -11.33 -30.85
CA ILE A 17 53.87 -11.00 -31.85
C ILE A 17 53.24 -10.78 -33.23
N THR A 18 52.35 -11.67 -33.64
CA THR A 18 51.66 -11.61 -34.94
C THR A 18 50.72 -10.41 -35.00
N ILE A 19 50.00 -10.15 -33.93
CA ILE A 19 49.08 -9.01 -33.83
C ILE A 19 49.83 -7.68 -33.87
N THR A 20 50.97 -7.58 -33.17
CA THR A 20 51.82 -6.37 -33.17
C THR A 20 52.29 -6.02 -34.58
N LYS A 21 52.79 -7.01 -35.34
CA LYS A 21 53.19 -6.81 -36.75
C LYS A 21 52.05 -6.39 -37.68
N LYS A 22 50.81 -6.82 -37.39
CA LYS A 22 49.64 -6.42 -38.18
C LYS A 22 49.15 -5.02 -37.78
N LEU A 23 49.26 -4.65 -36.51
CA LEU A 23 48.97 -3.30 -36.01
C LEU A 23 49.89 -2.23 -36.59
N GLU A 24 51.17 -2.55 -36.82
CA GLU A 24 52.12 -1.66 -37.51
C GLU A 24 51.67 -1.31 -38.95
N LYS A 25 50.90 -2.20 -39.60
CA LYS A 25 50.40 -2.03 -40.98
C LYS A 25 48.98 -1.49 -41.04
N ASP A 26 48.15 -1.83 -40.07
CA ASP A 26 46.77 -1.36 -39.92
C ASP A 26 46.49 -1.07 -38.44
N PRO A 27 46.52 0.21 -38.03
CA PRO A 27 46.22 0.61 -36.66
C PRO A 27 44.82 0.17 -36.18
N ASN A 28 43.87 -0.08 -37.10
CA ASN A 28 42.50 -0.50 -36.78
C ASN A 28 42.34 -2.03 -36.73
N PHE A 29 43.43 -2.80 -36.84
CA PHE A 29 43.36 -4.26 -36.95
C PHE A 29 42.66 -4.92 -35.74
N ILE A 30 42.85 -4.41 -34.51
CA ILE A 30 42.16 -4.91 -33.31
C ILE A 30 40.65 -4.71 -33.41
N GLN A 31 40.19 -3.54 -33.88
CA GLN A 31 38.77 -3.28 -34.09
C GLN A 31 38.18 -4.24 -35.13
N SER A 32 38.92 -4.53 -36.20
CA SER A 32 38.52 -5.50 -37.23
C SER A 32 38.37 -6.92 -36.67
N ILE A 33 39.30 -7.39 -35.84
CA ILE A 33 39.18 -8.70 -35.18
C ILE A 33 38.01 -8.70 -34.19
N MET A 34 37.84 -7.64 -33.38
CA MET A 34 36.70 -7.52 -32.46
C MET A 34 35.36 -7.59 -33.22
N ASN A 35 35.22 -6.83 -34.30
CA ASN A 35 34.02 -6.85 -35.14
C ASN A 35 33.77 -8.24 -35.74
N PHE A 36 34.83 -8.92 -36.20
CA PHE A 36 34.72 -10.30 -36.69
C PHE A 36 34.26 -11.27 -35.59
N ALA A 37 34.84 -11.19 -34.39
CA ALA A 37 34.48 -12.03 -33.26
C ALA A 37 33.02 -11.79 -32.83
N ILE A 38 32.60 -10.51 -32.73
CA ILE A 38 31.23 -10.10 -32.40
C ILE A 38 30.25 -10.64 -33.45
N ASN A 39 30.52 -10.44 -34.74
CA ASN A 39 29.63 -10.85 -35.82
C ASN A 39 29.43 -12.36 -35.91
N ASN A 40 30.49 -13.15 -35.68
CA ASN A 40 30.37 -14.60 -35.73
C ASN A 40 29.71 -15.16 -34.47
N SER A 41 30.13 -14.70 -33.28
CA SER A 41 29.53 -15.13 -32.02
C SER A 41 28.06 -14.74 -31.93
N SER A 42 27.67 -13.52 -32.33
CA SER A 42 26.27 -13.10 -32.32
C SER A 42 25.41 -13.93 -33.26
N LYS A 43 25.89 -14.27 -34.46
CA LYS A 43 25.17 -15.14 -35.41
C LYS A 43 24.92 -16.53 -34.85
N ILE A 44 25.91 -17.12 -34.18
CA ILE A 44 25.79 -18.46 -33.58
C ILE A 44 24.81 -18.39 -32.41
N LEU A 45 25.05 -17.50 -31.44
CA LEU A 45 24.20 -17.33 -30.26
C LEU A 45 22.76 -16.96 -30.64
N PHE A 46 22.56 -16.13 -31.66
CA PHE A 46 21.23 -15.78 -32.15
C PHE A 46 20.50 -17.01 -32.69
N LYS A 47 21.14 -17.83 -33.52
CA LYS A 47 20.50 -19.04 -34.07
C LYS A 47 20.08 -20.02 -32.97
N ASP A 48 20.93 -20.20 -31.97
CA ASP A 48 20.64 -21.07 -30.84
C ASP A 48 19.49 -20.51 -29.99
N LEU A 49 19.54 -19.22 -29.63
CA LEU A 49 18.47 -18.54 -28.91
C LEU A 49 17.14 -18.53 -29.69
N ASP A 50 17.18 -18.29 -31.01
CA ASP A 50 15.99 -18.24 -31.85
C ASP A 50 15.30 -19.61 -31.96
N LYS A 51 16.11 -20.68 -32.01
CA LYS A 51 15.64 -22.06 -31.96
C LYS A 51 14.98 -22.39 -30.62
N ASP A 52 15.58 -21.96 -29.51
CA ASP A 52 15.12 -22.30 -28.16
C ASP A 52 14.10 -21.30 -27.57
N LYS A 53 13.87 -20.14 -28.19
CA LYS A 53 13.00 -19.06 -27.68
C LYS A 53 11.61 -19.56 -27.33
N LYS A 54 11.06 -20.48 -28.12
CA LYS A 54 9.69 -20.98 -27.93
C LYS A 54 9.58 -21.74 -26.61
N ASN A 55 10.59 -22.55 -26.28
CA ASN A 55 10.60 -23.34 -25.05
C ASN A 55 10.78 -22.41 -23.84
N MET A 56 11.78 -21.53 -23.89
CA MET A 56 12.03 -20.53 -22.84
C MET A 56 10.79 -19.66 -22.55
N LEU A 57 10.13 -19.13 -23.59
CA LEU A 57 8.92 -18.31 -23.42
C LEU A 57 7.73 -19.11 -22.90
N THR A 58 7.60 -20.39 -23.27
CA THR A 58 6.53 -21.26 -22.76
C THR A 58 6.70 -21.53 -21.28
N GLU A 59 7.93 -21.80 -20.83
CA GLU A 59 8.27 -21.96 -19.42
C GLU A 59 8.00 -20.68 -18.62
N ASN A 60 8.47 -19.52 -19.10
CA ASN A 60 8.22 -18.23 -18.44
C ASN A 60 6.72 -17.92 -18.30
N ARG A 61 5.92 -18.20 -19.34
CA ARG A 61 4.46 -18.03 -19.29
C ARG A 61 3.80 -18.95 -18.27
N LYS A 62 4.28 -20.19 -18.15
CA LYS A 62 3.79 -21.14 -17.16
C LYS A 62 4.10 -20.66 -15.73
N ILE A 63 5.33 -20.22 -15.48
CA ILE A 63 5.76 -19.65 -14.20
C ILE A 63 4.87 -18.46 -13.83
N ALA A 64 4.66 -17.52 -14.75
CA ALA A 64 3.79 -16.37 -14.53
C ALA A 64 2.33 -16.77 -14.23
N SER A 65 1.78 -17.74 -14.97
CA SER A 65 0.43 -18.27 -14.74
C SER A 65 0.29 -18.89 -13.34
N ASP A 66 1.24 -19.72 -12.94
CA ASP A 66 1.18 -20.43 -11.65
C ASP A 66 1.40 -19.47 -10.48
N TYR A 67 2.26 -18.47 -10.66
CA TYR A 67 2.41 -17.35 -9.75
C TYR A 67 1.09 -16.58 -9.57
N ASN A 68 0.44 -16.17 -10.66
CA ASN A 68 -0.82 -15.43 -10.62
C ASN A 68 -1.94 -16.21 -9.91
N LYS A 69 -2.02 -17.54 -10.09
CA LYS A 69 -2.96 -18.39 -9.36
C LYS A 69 -2.70 -18.36 -7.85
N THR A 70 -1.43 -18.39 -7.45
CA THR A 70 -1.03 -18.36 -6.04
C THR A 70 -1.35 -17.01 -5.41
N LEU A 71 -1.00 -15.92 -6.09
CA LEU A 71 -1.34 -14.56 -5.69
C LEU A 71 -2.84 -14.39 -5.54
N TYR A 72 -3.62 -14.81 -6.54
CA TYR A 72 -5.07 -14.75 -6.49
C TYR A 72 -5.64 -15.55 -5.32
N ASN A 73 -5.17 -16.78 -5.08
CA ASN A 73 -5.63 -17.58 -3.94
C ASN A 73 -5.39 -16.88 -2.59
N GLN A 74 -4.28 -16.16 -2.46
CA GLN A 74 -3.94 -15.40 -1.25
C GLN A 74 -4.78 -14.12 -1.11
N TRP A 75 -5.00 -13.41 -2.21
CA TRP A 75 -5.71 -12.13 -2.27
C TRP A 75 -7.18 -12.23 -2.71
N LYS A 76 -7.74 -13.45 -2.76
CA LYS A 76 -9.02 -13.72 -3.39
C LYS A 76 -10.13 -12.80 -2.92
N LYS A 77 -10.34 -12.71 -1.60
CA LYS A 77 -11.45 -11.93 -1.02
C LYS A 77 -11.44 -10.46 -1.44
N PRO A 78 -10.36 -9.68 -1.22
CA PRO A 78 -10.36 -8.28 -1.60
C PRO A 78 -10.31 -8.08 -3.13
N ILE A 79 -9.72 -9.00 -3.90
CA ILE A 79 -9.79 -8.97 -5.38
C ILE A 79 -11.24 -9.18 -5.87
N ASP A 80 -11.93 -10.22 -5.40
CA ASP A 80 -13.31 -10.53 -5.78
C ASP A 80 -14.24 -9.35 -5.47
N ASN A 81 -14.05 -8.70 -4.31
CA ASN A 81 -14.82 -7.53 -3.92
C ASN A 81 -14.51 -6.30 -4.81
N LEU A 82 -13.23 -6.04 -5.16
CA LEU A 82 -12.88 -4.97 -6.08
C LEU A 82 -13.46 -5.22 -7.49
N GLU A 83 -13.35 -6.45 -7.99
CA GLU A 83 -13.92 -6.86 -9.28
C GLU A 83 -15.44 -6.68 -9.28
N THR A 84 -16.11 -7.05 -8.18
CA THR A 84 -17.54 -6.79 -7.98
C THR A 84 -17.87 -5.30 -8.05
N ILE A 85 -17.12 -4.43 -7.38
CA ILE A 85 -17.35 -2.97 -7.41
C ILE A 85 -17.21 -2.41 -8.82
N ILE A 86 -16.21 -2.88 -9.58
CA ILE A 86 -15.96 -2.44 -10.95
C ILE A 86 -17.12 -2.84 -11.87
N GLU A 87 -17.53 -4.11 -11.83
CA GLU A 87 -18.64 -4.61 -12.65
C GLU A 87 -19.97 -3.96 -12.25
N MET A 88 -20.27 -3.86 -10.95
CA MET A 88 -21.46 -3.14 -10.47
C MET A 88 -21.47 -1.68 -10.89
N SER A 89 -20.34 -0.98 -10.82
CA SER A 89 -20.23 0.42 -11.25
C SER A 89 -20.53 0.58 -12.74
N GLN A 90 -20.11 -0.39 -13.57
CA GLN A 90 -20.42 -0.41 -14.99
C GLN A 90 -21.91 -0.69 -15.23
N GLU A 91 -22.45 -1.76 -14.66
CA GLU A 91 -23.85 -2.15 -14.84
C GLU A 91 -24.81 -1.04 -14.39
N CYS A 92 -24.56 -0.47 -13.21
CA CYS A 92 -25.36 0.65 -12.70
C CYS A 92 -25.28 1.86 -13.64
N ALA A 93 -24.09 2.20 -14.15
CA ALA A 93 -23.92 3.32 -15.07
C ALA A 93 -24.63 3.09 -16.41
N GLU A 94 -24.63 1.87 -16.94
CA GLU A 94 -25.35 1.51 -18.17
C GLU A 94 -26.87 1.60 -18.00
N MET A 95 -27.40 1.07 -16.90
CA MET A 95 -28.82 1.16 -16.57
C MET A 95 -29.24 2.61 -16.35
N TYR A 96 -28.47 3.35 -15.54
CA TYR A 96 -28.67 4.76 -15.25
C TYR A 96 -28.67 5.60 -16.52
N TYR A 97 -27.69 5.39 -17.41
CA TYR A 97 -27.63 6.08 -18.69
C TYR A 97 -28.90 5.84 -19.54
N LYS A 98 -29.32 4.59 -19.68
CA LYS A 98 -30.53 4.23 -20.46
C LYS A 98 -31.78 4.89 -19.89
N SER A 99 -31.87 5.03 -18.56
CA SER A 99 -33.02 5.63 -17.89
C SER A 99 -33.07 7.16 -18.00
N PHE A 100 -31.93 7.86 -17.96
CA PHE A 100 -31.91 9.31 -17.78
C PHE A 100 -31.34 10.11 -18.96
N ILE A 101 -30.82 9.47 -20.01
CA ILE A 101 -30.25 10.20 -21.16
C ILE A 101 -31.29 11.11 -21.84
N GLY A 102 -32.54 10.66 -21.98
CA GLY A 102 -33.59 11.47 -22.60
C GLY A 102 -33.91 12.74 -21.82
N ASP A 103 -33.93 12.66 -20.49
CA ASP A 103 -34.12 13.81 -19.61
C ASP A 103 -32.90 14.74 -19.67
N ALA A 104 -31.70 14.18 -19.61
CA ALA A 104 -30.45 14.95 -19.72
C ALA A 104 -30.34 15.73 -21.03
N GLU A 105 -30.73 15.13 -22.17
CA GLU A 105 -30.73 15.81 -23.47
C GLU A 105 -31.78 16.92 -23.55
N LYS A 106 -32.98 16.67 -23.03
CA LYS A 106 -34.06 17.66 -22.98
C LYS A 106 -33.70 18.86 -22.12
N GLU A 107 -33.05 18.62 -20.98
CA GLU A 107 -32.60 19.64 -20.04
C GLU A 107 -31.27 20.28 -20.44
N LYS A 108 -30.59 19.75 -21.46
CA LYS A 108 -29.20 20.11 -21.82
C LYS A 108 -28.26 20.03 -20.61
N ASN A 109 -28.40 18.97 -19.82
CA ASN A 109 -27.66 18.79 -18.57
C ASN A 109 -26.18 18.48 -18.84
N LEU A 110 -25.35 19.52 -18.91
CA LEU A 110 -23.91 19.40 -19.17
C LEU A 110 -23.17 18.68 -18.04
N LEU A 111 -23.69 18.71 -16.80
CA LEU A 111 -23.11 17.95 -15.68
C LEU A 111 -23.22 16.44 -15.93
N PHE A 112 -24.40 15.97 -16.38
CA PHE A 112 -24.61 14.57 -16.73
C PHE A 112 -23.61 14.10 -17.80
N HIS A 113 -23.46 14.87 -18.89
CA HIS A 113 -22.54 14.53 -19.97
C HIS A 113 -21.06 14.58 -19.53
N SER A 114 -20.68 15.57 -18.72
CA SER A 114 -19.33 15.69 -18.17
C SER A 114 -18.99 14.49 -17.29
N LEU A 115 -19.84 14.18 -16.31
CA LEU A 115 -19.63 13.05 -15.40
C LEU A 115 -19.67 11.69 -16.12
N ARG A 116 -20.51 11.52 -17.15
CA ARG A 116 -20.50 10.31 -17.98
C ARG A 116 -19.13 10.05 -18.60
N THR A 117 -18.50 11.08 -19.18
CA THR A 117 -17.18 10.91 -19.82
C THR A 117 -16.07 10.63 -18.79
N ILE A 118 -16.09 11.32 -17.65
CA ILE A 118 -15.16 11.11 -16.54
C ILE A 118 -15.31 9.68 -15.98
N HIS A 119 -16.55 9.26 -15.73
CA HIS A 119 -16.89 7.95 -15.18
C HIS A 119 -16.47 6.81 -16.11
N ALA A 120 -16.73 6.91 -17.41
CA ALA A 120 -16.29 5.92 -18.38
C ALA A 120 -14.75 5.73 -18.37
N ARG A 121 -14.00 6.84 -18.29
CA ARG A 121 -12.53 6.79 -18.18
C ARG A 121 -12.06 6.27 -16.82
N ALA A 122 -12.80 6.57 -15.76
CA ALA A 122 -12.53 6.05 -14.41
C ALA A 122 -12.73 4.52 -14.34
N LEU A 123 -13.78 4.00 -14.96
CA LEU A 123 -14.02 2.55 -15.10
C LEU A 123 -12.88 1.86 -15.84
N LEU A 124 -12.47 2.40 -17.00
CA LEU A 124 -11.35 1.85 -17.78
C LEU A 124 -10.06 1.83 -16.94
N THR A 125 -9.73 2.95 -16.29
CA THR A 125 -8.54 3.07 -15.44
C THR A 125 -8.59 2.09 -14.26
N SER A 126 -9.77 1.86 -13.68
CA SER A 126 -9.97 0.89 -12.60
C SER A 126 -9.74 -0.55 -13.08
N LYS A 127 -10.18 -0.89 -14.30
CA LYS A 127 -9.91 -2.19 -14.93
C LYS A 127 -8.42 -2.39 -15.21
N GLU A 128 -7.72 -1.36 -15.68
CA GLU A 128 -6.25 -1.39 -15.82
C GLU A 128 -5.57 -1.67 -14.47
N CYS A 129 -5.98 -0.98 -13.41
CA CYS A 129 -5.45 -1.20 -12.06
C CYS A 129 -5.73 -2.64 -11.59
N LEU A 130 -6.94 -3.16 -11.80
CA LEU A 130 -7.30 -4.54 -11.44
C LEU A 130 -6.39 -5.56 -12.15
N VAL A 131 -6.11 -5.38 -13.44
CA VAL A 131 -5.17 -6.24 -14.19
C VAL A 131 -3.79 -6.21 -13.56
N LEU A 132 -3.27 -5.02 -13.24
CA LEU A 132 -1.95 -4.88 -12.61
C LEU A 132 -1.91 -5.53 -11.23
N LEU A 133 -2.97 -5.37 -10.42
CA LEU A 133 -3.10 -5.98 -9.10
C LEU A 133 -3.17 -7.52 -9.18
N LYS A 134 -3.98 -8.08 -10.08
CA LYS A 134 -4.10 -9.54 -10.30
C LYS A 134 -2.80 -10.18 -10.80
N ASN A 135 -1.86 -9.38 -11.31
CA ASN A 135 -0.54 -9.81 -11.76
C ASN A 135 0.60 -9.40 -10.82
N GLY A 136 0.32 -8.81 -9.65
CA GLY A 136 1.35 -8.49 -8.65
C GLY A 136 2.18 -7.22 -8.92
N TYR A 137 1.68 -6.29 -9.74
CA TYR A 137 2.36 -5.03 -10.05
C TYR A 137 1.76 -3.85 -9.28
N SER A 138 2.03 -3.80 -7.97
CA SER A 138 1.51 -2.76 -7.04
C SER A 138 1.92 -1.33 -7.42
N ASP A 139 3.20 -1.10 -7.71
CA ASP A 139 3.71 0.23 -8.10
C ASP A 139 3.05 0.75 -9.40
N GLY A 140 2.88 -0.15 -10.36
CA GLY A 140 2.18 0.14 -11.61
C GLY A 140 0.71 0.47 -11.37
N ALA A 141 0.02 -0.33 -10.56
CA ALA A 141 -1.38 -0.07 -10.20
C ALA A 141 -1.53 1.27 -9.47
N PHE A 142 -0.61 1.60 -8.56
CA PHE A 142 -0.63 2.86 -7.82
C PHE A 142 -0.36 4.07 -8.73
N SER A 143 0.56 3.91 -9.69
CA SER A 143 0.81 4.90 -10.74
C SER A 143 -0.43 5.16 -11.59
N ARG A 144 -1.15 4.09 -11.99
CA ARG A 144 -2.40 4.21 -12.77
C ARG A 144 -3.53 4.82 -11.94
N TRP A 145 -3.61 4.49 -10.65
CA TRP A 145 -4.57 5.08 -9.73
C TRP A 145 -4.46 6.61 -9.68
N ARG A 146 -3.27 7.20 -9.90
CA ARG A 146 -3.11 8.66 -9.99
C ARG A 146 -4.12 9.29 -10.96
N THR A 147 -4.28 8.72 -12.16
CA THR A 147 -5.26 9.21 -13.14
C THR A 147 -6.69 9.05 -12.63
N LEU A 148 -7.00 7.93 -11.97
CA LEU A 148 -8.32 7.70 -11.38
C LEU A 148 -8.64 8.71 -10.28
N TYR A 149 -7.66 9.09 -9.46
CA TYR A 149 -7.81 10.13 -8.45
C TYR A 149 -8.03 11.51 -9.06
N GLU A 150 -7.29 11.87 -10.13
CA GLU A 150 -7.51 13.14 -10.83
C GLU A 150 -8.93 13.21 -11.42
N LEU A 151 -9.41 12.10 -12.00
CA LEU A 151 -10.77 11.98 -12.51
C LEU A 151 -11.82 12.10 -11.40
N SER A 152 -11.61 11.46 -10.25
CA SER A 152 -12.55 11.54 -9.14
C SER A 152 -12.59 12.95 -8.55
N VAL A 153 -11.45 13.62 -8.36
CA VAL A 153 -11.39 15.02 -7.91
C VAL A 153 -12.11 15.96 -8.87
N ILE A 154 -11.84 15.86 -10.17
CA ILE A 154 -12.51 16.71 -11.17
C ILE A 154 -14.01 16.45 -11.19
N GLY A 155 -14.43 15.18 -11.19
CA GLY A 155 -15.85 14.84 -11.18
C GLY A 155 -16.56 15.29 -9.91
N THR A 156 -15.93 15.13 -8.74
CA THR A 156 -16.46 15.66 -7.47
C THR A 156 -16.62 17.17 -7.53
N LEU A 157 -15.62 17.91 -8.05
CA LEU A 157 -15.73 19.36 -8.21
C LEU A 157 -16.94 19.74 -9.08
N LEU A 158 -17.09 19.13 -10.26
CA LEU A 158 -18.23 19.42 -11.14
C LEU A 158 -19.57 19.08 -10.47
N PHE A 159 -19.64 17.95 -9.78
CA PHE A 159 -20.83 17.50 -9.07
C PHE A 159 -21.22 18.40 -7.88
N GLU A 160 -20.25 18.91 -7.13
CA GLU A 160 -20.48 19.80 -5.99
C GLU A 160 -20.90 21.19 -6.44
N LYS A 161 -20.29 21.73 -7.51
CA LYS A 161 -20.64 23.06 -8.03
C LYS A 161 -21.96 23.06 -8.77
N LYS A 162 -22.29 21.99 -9.51
CA LYS A 162 -23.50 21.88 -10.35
C LYS A 162 -23.66 23.08 -11.30
N ASP A 163 -22.54 23.62 -11.77
CA ASP A 163 -22.48 24.81 -12.60
C ASP A 163 -22.36 24.39 -14.07
N SER A 164 -23.32 24.85 -14.89
CA SER A 164 -23.39 24.51 -16.31
C SER A 164 -22.26 25.14 -17.12
N ASP A 165 -21.87 26.39 -16.82
CA ASP A 165 -20.78 27.09 -17.52
C ASP A 165 -19.44 26.42 -17.20
N LEU A 166 -19.22 26.00 -15.94
CA LEU A 166 -18.04 25.22 -15.57
C LEU A 166 -17.96 23.88 -16.31
N CYS A 167 -19.09 23.17 -16.45
CA CYS A 167 -19.15 21.92 -17.19
C CYS A 167 -18.89 22.14 -18.69
N GLU A 168 -19.44 23.20 -19.27
CA GLU A 168 -19.22 23.55 -20.68
C GLU A 168 -17.73 23.87 -20.94
N ARG A 169 -17.11 24.66 -20.07
CA ARG A 169 -15.67 24.96 -20.12
C ARG A 169 -14.82 23.70 -19.99
N TYR A 170 -15.18 22.79 -19.10
CA TYR A 170 -14.47 21.52 -18.96
C TYR A 170 -14.52 20.71 -20.27
N LEU A 171 -15.71 20.57 -20.86
CA LEU A 171 -15.92 19.82 -22.11
C LEU A 171 -15.20 20.49 -23.30
N ASN A 172 -15.35 21.80 -23.46
CA ASN A 172 -14.75 22.56 -24.55
C ASN A 172 -13.22 22.65 -24.45
N TYR A 173 -12.63 22.28 -23.30
CA TYR A 173 -11.17 22.28 -23.13
C TYR A 173 -10.47 21.25 -24.02
N PHE A 174 -11.21 20.25 -24.51
CA PHE A 174 -10.75 19.33 -25.54
C PHE A 174 -10.16 20.07 -26.74
N HIS A 175 -10.80 21.13 -27.24
CA HIS A 175 -10.33 21.87 -28.41
C HIS A 175 -9.00 22.59 -28.16
N ILE A 176 -8.79 23.07 -26.93
CA ILE A 176 -7.49 23.64 -26.52
C ILE A 176 -6.38 22.58 -26.57
N GLN A 177 -6.65 21.40 -26.03
CA GLN A 177 -5.67 20.32 -25.95
C GLN A 177 -5.36 19.71 -27.32
N ALA A 178 -6.39 19.40 -28.11
CA ALA A 178 -6.26 18.77 -29.42
C ALA A 178 -5.46 19.63 -30.41
N TYR A 179 -5.74 20.94 -30.47
CA TYR A 179 -4.97 21.84 -31.33
C TYR A 179 -3.50 21.95 -30.92
N ARG A 180 -3.23 22.05 -29.60
CA ARG A 180 -1.86 22.15 -29.07
C ARG A 180 -1.02 20.92 -29.35
N GLU A 181 -1.61 19.74 -29.17
CA GLU A 181 -0.96 18.47 -29.44
C GLU A 181 -0.59 18.36 -30.92
N GLU A 182 -1.55 18.58 -31.82
CA GLU A 182 -1.30 18.49 -33.26
C GLU A 182 -0.28 19.53 -33.75
N ARG A 183 -0.31 20.75 -33.19
CA ARG A 183 0.68 21.79 -33.50
C ARG A 183 2.10 21.33 -33.14
N LEU A 184 2.28 20.76 -31.94
CA LEU A 184 3.58 20.25 -31.50
C LEU A 184 4.06 19.06 -32.35
N ASN A 185 3.14 18.17 -32.73
CA ASN A 185 3.44 17.04 -33.61
C ASN A 185 3.94 17.50 -34.98
N ARG A 186 3.31 18.53 -35.55
CA ARG A 186 3.74 19.17 -36.80
C ARG A 186 5.09 19.86 -36.70
N GLU A 187 5.35 20.59 -35.61
CA GLU A 187 6.67 21.20 -35.33
C GLU A 187 7.79 20.15 -35.30
N LYS A 188 7.47 18.92 -34.89
CA LYS A 188 8.41 17.78 -34.86
C LYS A 188 8.46 16.96 -36.17
N GLY A 189 7.68 17.32 -37.19
CA GLY A 189 7.62 16.60 -38.46
C GLY A 189 6.81 15.30 -38.44
N HIS A 190 5.91 15.12 -37.47
CA HIS A 190 5.08 13.92 -37.31
C HIS A 190 3.59 14.27 -37.18
N PRO A 191 2.95 14.88 -38.20
CA PRO A 191 1.54 15.24 -38.13
C PRO A 191 0.65 14.01 -37.90
N SER A 192 -0.30 14.10 -36.97
CA SER A 192 -1.31 13.05 -36.73
C SER A 192 -2.58 13.29 -37.56
N HIS A 193 -2.77 14.53 -38.05
CA HIS A 193 -3.96 14.94 -38.80
C HIS A 193 -3.61 15.54 -40.16
N THR A 194 -4.55 15.47 -41.11
CA THR A 194 -4.43 16.16 -42.41
C THR A 194 -4.46 17.67 -42.24
N ASP A 195 -4.00 18.44 -43.23
CA ASP A 195 -4.00 19.91 -43.18
C ASP A 195 -5.40 20.50 -43.02
N VAL A 196 -6.39 19.89 -43.68
CA VAL A 196 -7.82 20.25 -43.54
C VAL A 196 -8.30 20.01 -42.11
N SER A 197 -7.99 18.84 -41.54
CA SER A 197 -8.35 18.53 -40.15
C SER A 197 -7.64 19.45 -39.16
N PHE A 198 -6.39 19.85 -39.43
CA PHE A 198 -5.66 20.80 -38.60
C PHE A 198 -6.25 22.21 -38.65
N ALA A 199 -6.70 22.67 -39.83
CA ALA A 199 -7.44 23.93 -39.95
C ALA A 199 -8.72 23.90 -39.10
N ASN A 200 -9.49 22.81 -39.15
CA ASN A 200 -10.68 22.63 -38.30
C ASN A 200 -10.34 22.64 -36.79
N LEU A 201 -9.23 22.03 -36.38
CA LEU A 201 -8.78 22.09 -34.98
C LEU A 201 -8.44 23.53 -34.56
N LYS A 202 -7.81 24.29 -35.46
CA LYS A 202 -7.47 25.70 -35.23
C LYS A 202 -8.74 26.57 -35.13
N ASP A 203 -9.71 26.38 -36.01
CA ASP A 203 -10.95 27.15 -35.99
C ASP A 203 -11.74 26.89 -34.69
N ASN A 204 -11.83 25.62 -34.27
CA ASN A 204 -12.43 25.27 -32.97
C ASN A 204 -11.66 25.87 -31.78
N TYR A 205 -10.33 25.88 -31.84
CA TYR A 205 -9.48 26.50 -30.83
C TYR A 205 -9.75 28.02 -30.73
N ASP A 206 -9.75 28.71 -31.87
CA ASP A 206 -9.97 30.16 -31.91
C ASP A 206 -11.38 30.51 -31.41
N TYR A 207 -12.39 29.73 -31.78
CA TYR A 207 -13.77 29.90 -31.31
C TYR A 207 -13.90 29.84 -29.79
N VAL A 208 -13.33 28.81 -29.13
CA VAL A 208 -13.42 28.69 -27.67
C VAL A 208 -12.57 29.75 -26.94
N VAL A 209 -11.49 30.23 -27.55
CA VAL A 209 -10.66 31.32 -26.99
C VAL A 209 -11.35 32.68 -27.13
N GLU A 210 -12.10 32.90 -28.21
CA GLU A 210 -12.94 34.09 -28.37
C GLU A 210 -14.06 34.10 -27.32
N MET A 211 -14.71 32.95 -27.11
CA MET A 211 -15.80 32.79 -26.15
C MET A 211 -15.37 32.99 -24.68
N TYR A 212 -14.25 32.36 -24.26
CA TYR A 212 -13.83 32.30 -22.85
C TYR A 212 -12.62 33.19 -22.52
N GLY A 213 -12.04 33.85 -23.51
CA GLY A 213 -10.87 34.70 -23.37
C GLY A 213 -9.53 33.96 -23.38
N LYS A 214 -8.45 34.75 -23.51
CA LYS A 214 -7.08 34.22 -23.67
C LYS A 214 -6.55 33.43 -22.47
N ASP A 215 -7.04 33.74 -21.27
CA ASP A 215 -6.60 33.06 -20.05
C ASP A 215 -7.17 31.65 -19.95
N TYR A 216 -8.35 31.38 -20.52
CA TYR A 216 -8.90 30.03 -20.64
C TYR A 216 -7.93 29.11 -21.37
N ALA A 217 -7.27 29.56 -22.43
CA ALA A 217 -6.28 28.72 -23.10
C ALA A 217 -5.05 28.42 -22.21
N LYS A 218 -4.71 29.20 -21.19
CA LYS A 218 -3.40 29.06 -20.51
C LYS A 218 -3.38 27.91 -19.49
N GLY A 219 -2.33 27.08 -19.56
CA GLY A 219 -2.07 26.00 -18.60
C GLY A 219 -2.71 24.66 -18.97
N GLU A 220 -2.69 23.72 -18.03
CA GLU A 220 -3.27 22.37 -18.20
C GLU A 220 -4.75 22.31 -17.77
N TYR A 221 -5.17 23.24 -16.90
CA TYR A 221 -6.50 23.28 -16.27
C TYR A 221 -7.22 24.61 -16.53
N GLY A 222 -6.97 25.24 -17.67
CA GLY A 222 -7.48 26.58 -17.96
C GLY A 222 -9.00 26.73 -17.89
N TRP A 223 -9.74 25.62 -18.06
CA TRP A 223 -11.19 25.55 -17.85
C TRP A 223 -11.64 25.91 -16.44
N ALA A 224 -10.78 25.77 -15.42
CA ALA A 224 -11.08 26.09 -14.03
C ALA A 224 -10.59 27.49 -13.61
N ASN A 225 -9.95 28.26 -14.50
CA ASN A 225 -9.32 29.53 -14.15
C ASN A 225 -10.34 30.57 -13.63
N GLU A 226 -11.51 30.63 -14.24
CA GLU A 226 -12.58 31.56 -13.86
C GLU A 226 -13.14 31.23 -12.47
N LEU A 227 -13.47 29.95 -12.23
CA LEU A 227 -13.94 29.47 -10.93
C LEU A 227 -12.96 29.80 -9.80
N LEU A 228 -11.66 29.63 -10.05
CA LEU A 228 -10.61 29.81 -9.04
C LEU A 228 -10.05 31.24 -8.99
N ASN A 229 -10.46 32.11 -9.93
CA ASN A 229 -9.96 33.46 -10.14
C ASN A 229 -8.41 33.55 -10.18
N ARG A 230 -7.78 32.58 -10.82
CA ARG A 230 -6.32 32.48 -10.99
C ARG A 230 -5.97 31.44 -12.06
N LYS A 231 -4.69 31.36 -12.43
CA LYS A 231 -4.19 30.21 -13.21
C LYS A 231 -4.30 28.94 -12.37
N ALA A 232 -5.24 28.07 -12.73
CA ALA A 232 -5.56 26.84 -12.03
C ALA A 232 -4.42 25.83 -12.13
N SER A 233 -4.16 25.18 -11.00
CA SER A 233 -3.37 23.95 -10.92
C SER A 233 -4.24 22.81 -10.40
N PHE A 234 -3.81 21.56 -10.59
CA PHE A 234 -4.51 20.42 -10.00
C PHE A 234 -4.68 20.55 -8.47
N ARG A 235 -3.68 21.12 -7.78
CA ARG A 235 -3.77 21.38 -6.33
C ARG A 235 -4.89 22.36 -5.99
N ASP A 236 -5.11 23.37 -6.82
CA ASP A 236 -6.17 24.35 -6.57
C ASP A 236 -7.56 23.74 -6.81
N ILE A 237 -7.70 22.87 -7.82
CA ILE A 237 -8.91 22.08 -8.08
C ILE A 237 -9.19 21.14 -6.90
N GLU A 238 -8.19 20.39 -6.46
CA GLU A 238 -8.33 19.45 -5.35
C GLU A 238 -8.71 20.17 -4.04
N ALA A 239 -8.08 21.31 -3.75
CA ALA A 239 -8.42 22.14 -2.58
C ALA A 239 -9.83 22.74 -2.64
N ALA A 240 -10.48 22.74 -3.80
CA ALA A 240 -11.87 23.17 -3.96
C ALA A 240 -12.89 22.02 -3.73
N THR A 241 -12.42 20.84 -3.31
CA THR A 241 -13.21 19.63 -3.01
C THR A 241 -12.83 19.04 -1.65
N ASP A 242 -13.67 18.19 -1.06
CA ASP A 242 -13.36 17.50 0.21
C ASP A 242 -12.46 16.24 0.04
N MET A 243 -11.82 16.06 -1.12
CA MET A 243 -11.04 14.86 -1.47
C MET A 243 -9.57 14.89 -1.00
N GLY A 244 -9.18 15.89 -0.20
CA GLY A 244 -7.80 16.12 0.23
C GLY A 244 -7.17 14.99 1.06
N ASN A 245 -7.99 14.11 1.65
CA ASN A 245 -7.54 13.00 2.49
C ASN A 245 -6.64 11.98 1.75
N LEU A 246 -6.70 11.93 0.41
CA LEU A 246 -5.87 11.03 -0.39
C LEU A 246 -4.61 11.70 -0.99
N ARG A 247 -4.36 12.98 -0.68
CA ARG A 247 -3.26 13.73 -1.31
C ARG A 247 -1.88 13.15 -1.04
N GLU A 248 -1.66 12.60 0.14
CA GLU A 248 -0.39 11.95 0.49
C GLU A 248 -0.12 10.74 -0.41
N TYR A 249 -1.15 9.93 -0.65
CA TYR A 249 -1.09 8.82 -1.60
C TYR A 249 -0.87 9.33 -3.03
N TYR A 250 -1.58 10.38 -3.46
CA TYR A 250 -1.42 10.96 -4.80
C TYR A 250 0.01 11.47 -5.06
N LYS A 251 0.60 12.15 -4.08
CA LYS A 251 2.00 12.60 -4.17
C LYS A 251 2.96 11.41 -4.23
N SER A 252 2.69 10.36 -3.46
CA SER A 252 3.53 9.16 -3.43
C SER A 252 3.43 8.35 -4.72
N SER A 253 2.24 8.21 -5.32
CA SER A 253 2.05 7.48 -6.57
C SER A 253 2.82 8.09 -7.74
N SER A 254 3.00 9.41 -7.70
CA SER A 254 3.80 10.16 -8.67
C SER A 254 5.27 9.73 -8.71
N MET A 255 5.79 9.17 -7.61
CA MET A 255 7.17 8.69 -7.57
C MET A 255 7.42 7.54 -8.55
N PHE A 256 6.41 6.68 -8.76
CA PHE A 256 6.50 5.51 -9.64
C PHE A 256 6.22 5.83 -11.12
N VAL A 257 5.79 7.06 -11.42
CA VAL A 257 5.62 7.57 -12.79
C VAL A 257 6.92 8.19 -13.33
N HIS A 258 7.67 8.88 -12.46
CA HIS A 258 8.91 9.54 -12.83
C HIS A 258 10.12 8.64 -12.54
N GLY A 259 11.24 8.85 -13.25
CA GLY A 259 12.51 8.13 -13.03
C GLY A 259 13.23 8.51 -11.73
N ASN A 260 12.51 8.69 -10.63
CA ASN A 260 13.03 9.09 -9.33
C ASN A 260 13.75 7.92 -8.66
N TYR A 261 15.01 8.11 -8.24
CA TYR A 261 15.79 7.07 -7.56
C TYR A 261 15.10 6.50 -6.31
N LYS A 262 14.34 7.35 -5.59
CA LYS A 262 13.55 6.95 -4.42
C LYS A 262 12.55 5.82 -4.75
N ALA A 263 11.90 5.87 -5.91
CA ALA A 263 10.96 4.82 -6.34
C ALA A 263 11.66 3.48 -6.57
N SER A 264 12.94 3.49 -6.97
CA SER A 264 13.75 2.28 -7.09
C SER A 264 14.18 1.67 -5.74
N GLN A 265 14.03 2.42 -4.64
CA GLN A 265 14.39 1.97 -3.28
C GLN A 265 13.16 1.65 -2.42
N GLU A 266 12.04 2.33 -2.66
CA GLU A 266 10.81 2.23 -1.85
C GLU A 266 9.63 1.68 -2.67
N SER A 267 9.83 0.55 -3.35
CA SER A 267 8.75 -0.14 -4.06
C SER A 267 7.69 -0.67 -3.07
N LEU A 268 6.40 -0.49 -3.38
CA LEU A 268 5.30 -1.04 -2.59
C LEU A 268 5.32 -2.57 -2.57
N GLY A 269 5.86 -3.19 -3.61
CA GLY A 269 6.01 -4.65 -3.71
C GLY A 269 7.10 -5.24 -2.82
N ILE A 270 7.80 -4.42 -2.01
CA ILE A 270 8.86 -4.87 -1.09
C ILE A 270 8.39 -4.65 0.34
N ILE A 271 8.50 -5.68 1.18
CA ILE A 271 8.17 -5.61 2.60
C ILE A 271 9.15 -4.66 3.29
N PRO A 272 8.69 -3.68 4.09
CA PRO A 272 9.57 -2.78 4.83
C PRO A 272 10.61 -3.54 5.66
N ASN A 273 11.81 -2.97 5.79
CA ASN A 273 12.94 -3.55 6.53
C ASN A 273 13.48 -4.88 5.99
N THR A 274 13.06 -5.32 4.80
CA THR A 274 13.74 -6.41 4.10
C THR A 274 15.01 -5.88 3.41
N ASP A 275 16.18 -6.43 3.77
CA ASP A 275 17.47 -5.96 3.26
C ASP A 275 17.54 -5.90 1.71
N ARG A 276 17.92 -4.74 1.17
CA ARG A 276 18.47 -4.48 -0.18
C ARG A 276 17.95 -5.39 -1.32
N MET A 277 16.63 -5.53 -1.47
CA MET A 277 16.04 -6.17 -2.64
C MET A 277 15.75 -5.15 -3.75
N LEU A 278 16.08 -5.51 -4.99
CA LEU A 278 15.64 -4.76 -6.18
C LEU A 278 14.51 -5.53 -6.84
N LEU A 279 13.31 -4.95 -6.84
CA LEU A 279 12.15 -5.59 -7.46
C LEU A 279 12.24 -5.48 -8.98
N ILE A 280 12.29 -6.63 -9.67
CA ILE A 280 12.37 -6.73 -11.13
C ILE A 280 11.15 -7.40 -11.77
N GLY A 281 10.18 -7.81 -10.94
CA GLY A 281 9.05 -8.63 -11.36
C GLY A 281 7.87 -8.49 -10.41
N PRO A 282 6.83 -9.34 -10.56
CA PRO A 282 5.64 -9.24 -9.74
C PRO A 282 5.90 -9.62 -8.28
N SER A 283 5.15 -9.02 -7.36
CA SER A 283 5.17 -9.31 -5.92
C SER A 283 3.77 -9.65 -5.41
N ASN A 284 3.69 -10.56 -4.44
CA ASN A 284 2.43 -10.92 -3.78
C ASN A 284 2.13 -9.97 -2.62
N TYR A 285 3.02 -9.01 -2.38
CA TYR A 285 2.92 -7.98 -1.36
C TYR A 285 2.64 -6.61 -1.99
N GLY A 286 2.08 -5.69 -1.21
CA GLY A 286 1.93 -4.27 -1.63
C GLY A 286 0.65 -3.95 -2.39
N LEU A 287 -0.28 -4.90 -2.51
CA LEU A 287 -1.52 -4.70 -3.25
C LEU A 287 -2.54 -3.86 -2.48
N SER A 288 -2.42 -3.78 -1.15
CA SER A 288 -3.43 -3.16 -0.30
C SER A 288 -3.65 -1.67 -0.61
N ILE A 289 -2.61 -0.84 -0.50
CA ILE A 289 -2.71 0.61 -0.74
C ILE A 289 -3.33 0.94 -2.12
N PRO A 290 -2.82 0.44 -3.26
CA PRO A 290 -3.41 0.73 -4.56
C PRO A 290 -4.85 0.21 -4.69
N MET A 291 -5.16 -0.97 -4.16
CA MET A 291 -6.51 -1.55 -4.22
C MET A 291 -7.54 -0.71 -3.46
N GLN A 292 -7.19 -0.29 -2.24
CA GLN A 292 -8.04 0.57 -1.42
C GLN A 292 -8.30 1.92 -2.11
N ASN A 293 -7.24 2.54 -2.62
CA ASN A 293 -7.30 3.83 -3.29
C ASN A 293 -8.14 3.80 -4.59
N VAL A 294 -7.98 2.75 -5.41
CA VAL A 294 -8.84 2.51 -6.59
C VAL A 294 -10.29 2.39 -6.18
N THR A 295 -10.56 1.62 -5.14
CA THR A 295 -11.92 1.39 -4.64
C THR A 295 -12.58 2.69 -4.19
N ILE A 296 -11.91 3.47 -3.33
CA ILE A 296 -12.43 4.75 -2.82
C ILE A 296 -12.71 5.71 -3.98
N SER A 297 -11.76 5.83 -4.91
CA SER A 297 -11.87 6.78 -6.01
C SER A 297 -12.97 6.40 -7.00
N LEU A 298 -13.10 5.11 -7.32
CA LEU A 298 -14.16 4.61 -8.22
C LEU A 298 -15.55 4.75 -7.58
N VAL A 299 -15.71 4.37 -6.30
CA VAL A 299 -16.99 4.50 -5.61
C VAL A 299 -17.41 5.97 -5.50
N SER A 300 -16.46 6.87 -5.23
CA SER A 300 -16.73 8.32 -5.20
C SER A 300 -17.25 8.84 -6.54
N ILE A 301 -16.55 8.58 -7.65
CA ILE A 301 -16.96 9.09 -8.96
C ILE A 301 -18.22 8.41 -9.50
N THR A 302 -18.42 7.11 -9.23
CA THR A 302 -19.67 6.41 -9.54
C THR A 302 -20.84 7.04 -8.80
N SER A 303 -20.67 7.36 -7.51
CA SER A 303 -21.72 8.01 -6.73
C SER A 303 -22.04 9.41 -7.27
N CYS A 304 -21.04 10.20 -7.63
CA CYS A 304 -21.26 11.51 -8.26
C CYS A 304 -22.09 11.39 -9.55
N PHE A 305 -21.79 10.41 -10.40
CA PHE A 305 -22.55 10.21 -11.65
C PHE A 305 -23.98 9.75 -11.40
N LEU A 306 -24.20 8.74 -10.55
CA LEU A 306 -25.53 8.19 -10.28
C LEU A 306 -26.45 9.18 -9.55
N LEU A 307 -25.88 10.12 -8.78
CA LEU A 307 -26.65 11.10 -8.00
C LEU A 307 -26.96 12.40 -8.76
N VAL A 308 -26.66 12.49 -10.06
CA VAL A 308 -27.13 13.62 -10.89
C VAL A 308 -28.66 13.61 -10.99
N TYR A 309 -29.26 12.41 -11.11
CA TYR A 309 -30.71 12.16 -11.11
C TYR A 309 -31.02 11.14 -10.01
N PRO A 310 -31.15 11.57 -8.75
CA PRO A 310 -31.25 10.66 -7.63
C PRO A 310 -32.63 9.98 -7.57
N THR A 311 -32.62 8.65 -7.55
CA THR A 311 -33.76 7.78 -7.24
C THR A 311 -33.42 6.83 -6.11
N ILE A 312 -34.43 6.14 -5.55
CA ILE A 312 -34.22 5.08 -4.55
C ILE A 312 -33.22 4.03 -5.08
N ASP A 313 -33.30 3.66 -6.36
CA ASP A 313 -32.40 2.68 -6.97
C ASP A 313 -30.96 3.19 -7.03
N THR A 314 -30.73 4.44 -7.46
CA THR A 314 -29.38 5.03 -7.50
C THR A 314 -28.76 5.17 -6.11
N MET A 315 -29.55 5.58 -5.11
CA MET A 315 -29.11 5.68 -3.72
C MET A 315 -28.80 4.30 -3.12
N THR A 316 -29.62 3.29 -3.46
CA THR A 316 -29.40 1.90 -3.05
C THR A 316 -28.12 1.36 -3.68
N ALA A 317 -27.89 1.61 -4.96
CA ALA A 317 -26.64 1.23 -5.63
C ALA A 317 -25.41 1.85 -4.95
N CYS A 318 -25.45 3.16 -4.65
CA CYS A 318 -24.38 3.84 -3.91
C CYS A 318 -24.14 3.21 -2.52
N SER A 319 -25.22 2.89 -1.79
CA SER A 319 -25.12 2.22 -0.48
C SER A 319 -24.51 0.82 -0.57
N ILE A 320 -24.83 0.04 -1.60
CA ILE A 320 -24.23 -1.29 -1.80
C ILE A 320 -22.74 -1.16 -2.16
N LEU A 321 -22.38 -0.22 -3.04
CA LEU A 321 -20.99 0.06 -3.39
C LEU A 321 -20.16 0.45 -2.14
N GLN A 322 -20.72 1.27 -1.24
CA GLN A 322 -20.09 1.62 0.03
C GLN A 322 -19.83 0.40 0.92
N LYS A 323 -20.80 -0.52 1.04
CA LYS A 323 -20.63 -1.76 1.82
C LYS A 323 -19.53 -2.67 1.24
N PHE A 324 -19.42 -2.77 -0.08
CA PHE A 324 -18.32 -3.50 -0.70
C PHE A 324 -16.98 -2.79 -0.52
N MET A 325 -16.95 -1.45 -0.60
CA MET A 325 -15.76 -0.66 -0.33
C MET A 325 -15.21 -0.94 1.07
N GLU A 326 -16.05 -0.90 2.11
CA GLU A 326 -15.66 -1.23 3.48
C GLU A 326 -15.02 -2.63 3.58
N LYS A 327 -15.60 -3.62 2.89
CA LYS A 327 -15.03 -4.97 2.83
C LYS A 327 -13.65 -4.99 2.17
N VAL A 328 -13.46 -4.29 1.04
CA VAL A 328 -12.16 -4.20 0.36
C VAL A 328 -11.12 -3.58 1.29
N LEU A 329 -11.45 -2.45 1.94
CA LEU A 329 -10.53 -1.75 2.85
C LEU A 329 -10.04 -2.68 3.97
N ILE A 330 -10.96 -3.39 4.63
CA ILE A 330 -10.64 -4.29 5.75
C ILE A 330 -9.89 -5.54 5.27
N ASP A 331 -10.38 -6.21 4.21
CA ASP A 331 -9.80 -7.47 3.76
C ASP A 331 -8.41 -7.27 3.13
N ALA A 332 -8.20 -6.17 2.40
CA ALA A 332 -6.90 -5.86 1.79
C ALA A 332 -5.83 -5.60 2.85
N ASP A 333 -6.14 -4.80 3.88
CA ASP A 333 -5.25 -4.52 5.01
C ASP A 333 -4.92 -5.80 5.80
N LYS A 334 -5.93 -6.63 6.05
CA LYS A 334 -5.76 -7.89 6.76
C LYS A 334 -4.84 -8.87 6.01
N ILE A 335 -4.99 -9.02 4.69
CA ILE A 335 -4.14 -9.92 3.90
C ILE A 335 -2.71 -9.38 3.82
N GLN A 336 -2.52 -8.09 3.60
CA GLN A 336 -1.21 -7.43 3.61
C GLN A 336 -0.49 -7.67 4.95
N SER A 337 -1.14 -7.35 6.07
CA SER A 337 -0.60 -7.54 7.42
C SER A 337 -0.27 -9.01 7.69
N LYS A 338 -1.10 -9.94 7.17
CA LYS A 338 -0.81 -11.38 7.30
C LYS A 338 0.48 -11.75 6.57
N ILE A 339 0.69 -11.25 5.34
CA ILE A 339 1.91 -11.51 4.57
C ILE A 339 3.15 -10.98 5.30
N GLU A 340 3.07 -9.78 5.87
CA GLU A 340 4.17 -9.19 6.65
C GLU A 340 4.52 -10.08 7.84
N ASN A 341 3.51 -10.48 8.61
CA ASN A 341 3.69 -11.34 9.77
C ASN A 341 4.24 -12.72 9.38
N ASP A 342 3.75 -13.32 8.29
CA ASP A 342 4.21 -14.61 7.81
C ASP A 342 5.68 -14.54 7.33
N GLU A 343 6.07 -13.46 6.64
CA GLU A 343 7.45 -13.22 6.20
C GLU A 343 8.38 -12.95 7.39
N MET A 344 7.97 -12.10 8.35
CA MET A 344 8.73 -11.83 9.57
C MET A 344 8.93 -13.10 10.41
N LYS A 345 7.91 -13.97 10.48
CA LYS A 345 8.01 -15.31 11.09
C LYS A 345 9.03 -16.18 10.35
N PHE A 346 8.98 -16.22 9.03
CA PHE A 346 9.91 -17.00 8.21
C PHE A 346 11.37 -16.54 8.37
N ARG A 347 11.59 -15.22 8.47
CA ARG A 347 12.93 -14.62 8.67
C ARG A 347 13.47 -14.76 10.10
N GLY A 348 12.66 -15.22 11.05
CA GLY A 348 13.04 -15.27 12.47
C GLY A 348 13.10 -13.89 13.13
N GLU A 349 12.50 -12.87 12.50
CA GLU A 349 12.41 -11.48 13.00
C GLU A 349 11.14 -11.22 13.83
N HIS A 350 10.30 -12.25 14.03
CA HIS A 350 9.18 -12.16 14.95
C HIS A 350 9.68 -11.89 16.38
N SER A 351 8.99 -10.99 17.09
CA SER A 351 9.27 -10.80 18.50
C SER A 351 9.13 -12.11 19.26
N ASN A 352 10.17 -12.51 19.99
CA ASN A 352 10.05 -13.63 20.94
C ASN A 352 9.24 -13.26 22.19
N ILE A 353 8.91 -11.97 22.37
CA ILE A 353 8.36 -11.42 23.61
C ILE A 353 7.14 -10.53 23.32
N LEU A 354 5.99 -10.92 23.86
CA LEU A 354 4.81 -10.07 23.91
C LEU A 354 4.75 -9.36 25.26
N ILE A 355 4.52 -8.03 25.24
CA ILE A 355 4.16 -7.28 26.43
C ILE A 355 2.73 -6.79 26.28
N THR A 356 1.88 -7.12 27.25
CA THR A 356 0.49 -6.65 27.26
C THR A 356 0.26 -5.72 28.45
N CYS A 357 -0.63 -4.75 28.30
CA CYS A 357 -1.16 -3.96 29.40
C CYS A 357 -2.65 -3.70 29.19
N PHE A 358 -3.24 -2.84 30.00
CA PHE A 358 -4.65 -2.43 29.87
C PHE A 358 -4.77 -0.98 29.41
N LYS A 359 -5.71 -0.70 28.50
CA LYS A 359 -6.01 0.67 28.03
C LYS A 359 -6.43 1.58 29.20
N GLY A 360 -6.07 2.86 29.14
CA GLY A 360 -6.60 3.87 30.05
C GLY A 360 -5.62 5.02 30.30
N LYS A 361 -6.11 6.26 30.25
CA LYS A 361 -5.29 7.49 30.40
C LYS A 361 -4.53 7.56 31.73
N ASN A 362 -5.09 6.99 32.80
CA ASN A 362 -4.50 6.97 34.15
C ASN A 362 -4.05 5.56 34.56
N ASN A 363 -3.72 4.70 33.60
CA ASN A 363 -3.25 3.35 33.88
C ASN A 363 -1.72 3.29 33.85
N SER A 364 -1.10 3.08 35.01
CA SER A 364 0.36 3.02 35.14
C SER A 364 1.01 1.90 34.33
N SER A 365 0.29 0.80 34.06
CA SER A 365 0.78 -0.28 33.20
C SER A 365 0.92 0.12 31.73
N SER A 366 0.02 0.98 31.23
CA SER A 366 0.10 1.57 29.88
C SER A 366 1.25 2.58 29.81
N LEU A 367 1.37 3.45 30.81
CA LEU A 367 2.51 4.37 30.93
C LEU A 367 3.86 3.62 30.88
N LEU A 368 3.98 2.53 31.64
CA LEU A 368 5.18 1.69 31.67
C LEU A 368 5.45 1.03 30.30
N LEU A 369 4.42 0.46 29.67
CA LEU A 369 4.53 -0.15 28.33
C LEU A 369 5.15 0.82 27.32
N HIS A 370 4.71 2.09 27.36
CA HIS A 370 5.22 3.16 26.49
C HIS A 370 6.60 3.69 26.88
N LYS A 371 7.10 3.41 28.09
CA LYS A 371 8.48 3.75 28.51
C LYS A 371 9.51 2.67 28.15
N ILE A 372 9.11 1.41 27.99
CA ILE A 372 10.02 0.32 27.63
C ILE A 372 10.65 0.57 26.25
N ARG A 373 11.99 0.56 26.18
CA ARG A 373 12.80 0.73 24.96
C ARG A 373 13.84 -0.38 24.87
N THR A 374 13.86 -1.14 23.78
CA THR A 374 14.68 -2.36 23.64
C THR A 374 15.43 -2.35 22.33
N SER A 375 16.59 -3.01 22.31
CA SER A 375 17.36 -3.27 21.09
C SER A 375 16.74 -4.37 20.22
N LYS A 376 16.00 -5.30 20.84
CA LYS A 376 15.25 -6.36 20.14
C LYS A 376 13.84 -5.92 19.79
N SER A 377 13.32 -6.47 18.68
CA SER A 377 11.92 -6.34 18.29
C SER A 377 11.00 -6.96 19.35
N ILE A 378 10.00 -6.19 19.81
CA ILE A 378 8.97 -6.63 20.74
C ILE A 378 7.58 -6.26 20.27
N ASP A 379 6.60 -7.12 20.57
CA ASP A 379 5.19 -6.83 20.35
C ASP A 379 4.59 -6.24 21.62
N LYS A 380 3.82 -5.17 21.46
CA LYS A 380 3.19 -4.41 22.55
C LYS A 380 1.70 -4.25 22.27
N VAL A 381 0.88 -4.67 23.21
CA VAL A 381 -0.59 -4.62 23.05
C VAL A 381 -1.25 -4.03 24.29
N GLU A 382 -2.07 -2.99 24.06
CA GLU A 382 -2.98 -2.48 25.09
C GLU A 382 -4.33 -3.18 24.95
N LEU A 383 -4.66 -4.03 25.92
CA LEU A 383 -5.92 -4.76 25.96
C LEU A 383 -7.07 -3.85 26.38
N THR A 384 -8.21 -4.05 25.74
CA THR A 384 -9.45 -3.32 26.04
C THR A 384 -9.97 -3.70 27.42
N ASN A 385 -10.47 -2.75 28.22
CA ASN A 385 -10.97 -3.01 29.58
C ASN A 385 -12.35 -3.72 29.59
N SER A 386 -12.39 -4.94 29.05
CA SER A 386 -13.58 -5.78 28.90
C SER A 386 -13.17 -7.23 28.98
N PHE A 387 -13.86 -8.04 29.80
CA PHE A 387 -13.55 -9.46 29.97
C PHE A 387 -13.53 -10.20 28.63
N LYS A 388 -14.63 -10.17 27.86
CA LYS A 388 -14.72 -10.89 26.58
C LYS A 388 -13.77 -10.35 25.52
N THR A 389 -13.65 -9.02 25.42
CA THR A 389 -12.85 -8.38 24.37
C THR A 389 -11.36 -8.63 24.60
N SER A 390 -10.88 -8.41 25.83
CA SER A 390 -9.46 -8.62 26.16
C SER A 390 -9.07 -10.10 26.10
N GLU A 391 -9.97 -11.02 26.45
CA GLU A 391 -9.75 -12.46 26.24
C GLU A 391 -9.54 -12.80 24.77
N ALA A 392 -10.37 -12.25 23.88
CA ALA A 392 -10.26 -12.48 22.44
C ALA A 392 -9.00 -11.81 21.84
N GLU A 393 -8.69 -10.59 22.26
CA GLU A 393 -7.46 -9.88 21.88
C GLU A 393 -6.23 -10.68 22.32
N LEU A 394 -6.14 -11.11 23.58
CA LEU A 394 -5.02 -11.89 24.07
C LEU A 394 -4.92 -13.26 23.37
N ALA A 395 -6.04 -13.96 23.16
CA ALA A 395 -6.03 -15.25 22.48
C ALA A 395 -5.56 -15.12 21.02
N LYS A 396 -5.92 -14.02 20.34
CA LYS A 396 -5.42 -13.71 19.01
C LYS A 396 -3.90 -13.53 19.04
N GLU A 397 -3.37 -12.77 19.99
CA GLU A 397 -1.93 -12.57 20.13
C GLU A 397 -1.21 -13.87 20.46
N LEU A 398 -1.69 -14.65 21.44
CA LEU A 398 -1.06 -15.91 21.85
C LEU A 398 -0.99 -16.95 20.72
N SER A 399 -1.82 -16.83 19.68
CA SER A 399 -1.71 -17.69 18.49
C SER A 399 -0.39 -17.52 17.72
N ASN A 400 0.35 -16.44 17.99
CA ASN A 400 1.69 -16.21 17.45
C ASN A 400 2.82 -16.98 18.17
N ASN A 401 2.51 -17.77 19.22
CA ASN A 401 3.45 -18.67 19.91
C ASN A 401 4.75 -17.98 20.42
N TYR A 402 4.60 -16.87 21.14
CA TYR A 402 5.72 -16.16 21.77
C TYR A 402 6.53 -17.06 22.71
N LYS A 403 7.85 -16.81 22.85
CA LYS A 403 8.68 -17.45 23.87
C LYS A 403 8.34 -16.94 25.27
N TYR A 404 8.14 -15.62 25.40
CA TYR A 404 7.75 -14.96 26.65
C TYR A 404 6.53 -14.06 26.46
N VAL A 405 5.64 -14.05 27.47
CA VAL A 405 4.54 -13.10 27.57
C VAL A 405 4.62 -12.43 28.93
N ILE A 406 4.74 -11.11 28.95
CA ILE A 406 4.77 -10.29 30.16
C ILE A 406 3.51 -9.42 30.17
N SER A 407 2.55 -9.76 31.01
CA SER A 407 1.35 -8.95 31.21
C SER A 407 1.53 -7.97 32.36
N LEU A 408 1.24 -6.70 32.12
CA LEU A 408 1.37 -5.61 33.08
C LEU A 408 -0.03 -5.15 33.51
N GLY A 409 -0.21 -4.93 34.82
CA GLY A 409 -1.45 -4.39 35.37
C GLY A 409 -1.19 -3.38 36.48
N GLN A 410 -2.07 -2.39 36.64
CA GLN A 410 -1.99 -1.48 37.78
C GLN A 410 -2.59 -2.14 39.04
N LYS A 411 -1.90 -2.04 40.17
CA LYS A 411 -2.39 -2.40 41.50
C LYS A 411 -2.44 -1.13 42.37
N PRO A 412 -3.64 -0.67 42.77
CA PRO A 412 -3.76 0.50 43.65
C PRO A 412 -3.22 0.24 45.06
N LEU A 413 -2.82 1.31 45.76
CA LEU A 413 -2.44 1.29 47.18
C LEU A 413 -1.24 0.37 47.51
N VAL A 414 -0.29 0.25 46.59
CA VAL A 414 0.98 -0.42 46.81
C VAL A 414 2.13 0.43 46.29
N ASP A 415 3.30 0.29 46.90
CA ASP A 415 4.52 1.03 46.52
C ASP A 415 5.53 0.15 45.76
N ASP A 416 5.35 -1.18 45.77
CA ASP A 416 6.25 -2.15 45.15
C ASP A 416 5.68 -2.78 43.87
N VAL A 417 6.57 -3.38 43.07
CA VAL A 417 6.21 -4.24 41.94
C VAL A 417 5.81 -5.64 42.45
N TYR A 418 4.69 -6.18 41.99
CA TYR A 418 4.24 -7.52 42.38
C TYR A 418 4.40 -8.52 41.25
N ILE A 419 5.17 -9.58 41.48
CA ILE A 419 5.33 -10.70 40.56
C ILE A 419 4.32 -11.78 40.92
N GLU A 420 3.34 -12.02 40.05
CA GLU A 420 2.21 -12.92 40.32
C GLU A 420 2.51 -14.36 39.88
N LEU A 421 2.52 -15.30 40.83
CA LEU A 421 2.81 -16.71 40.57
C LEU A 421 1.59 -17.53 40.16
N LYS A 422 0.38 -17.06 40.50
CA LYS A 422 -0.85 -17.84 40.32
C LYS A 422 -1.99 -16.97 39.78
N ALA A 423 -2.77 -17.56 38.89
CA ALA A 423 -4.06 -17.04 38.44
C ALA A 423 -5.18 -17.98 38.91
N LYS A 424 -6.32 -17.42 39.33
CA LYS A 424 -7.43 -18.19 39.94
C LYS A 424 -8.75 -17.88 39.28
N LYS A 425 -9.54 -18.89 38.90
CA LYS A 425 -10.92 -18.70 38.42
C LYS A 425 -11.79 -19.82 38.95
N HIS A 426 -12.82 -19.47 39.72
CA HIS A 426 -13.61 -20.42 40.53
C HIS A 426 -12.70 -21.30 41.39
N ASN A 427 -12.82 -22.63 41.32
CA ASN A 427 -12.01 -23.58 42.07
C ASN A 427 -10.71 -24.01 41.35
N THR A 428 -10.37 -23.38 40.21
CA THR A 428 -9.18 -23.75 39.43
C THR A 428 -8.06 -22.73 39.65
N ILE A 429 -6.84 -23.24 39.88
CA ILE A 429 -5.62 -22.45 40.06
C ILE A 429 -4.63 -22.85 38.96
N LEU A 430 -4.10 -21.86 38.25
CA LEU A 430 -3.03 -22.04 37.27
C LEU A 430 -1.77 -21.34 37.77
N ASN A 431 -0.66 -22.07 37.80
CA ASN A 431 0.66 -21.52 38.14
C ASN A 431 1.34 -20.97 36.89
N THR A 432 2.14 -19.93 37.06
CA THR A 432 3.06 -19.47 36.02
C THR A 432 4.03 -20.58 35.62
N ASN A 433 4.28 -20.71 34.32
CA ASN A 433 5.38 -21.53 33.79
C ASN A 433 6.66 -20.70 33.54
N PHE A 434 6.65 -19.43 33.92
CA PHE A 434 7.77 -18.50 33.74
C PHE A 434 8.85 -18.68 34.81
N LEU A 435 10.12 -18.72 34.39
CA LEU A 435 11.27 -18.86 35.28
C LEU A 435 11.63 -17.50 35.92
N ILE A 436 11.01 -17.20 37.07
CA ILE A 436 11.13 -15.90 37.75
C ILE A 436 12.53 -15.56 38.27
N LYS A 437 13.45 -16.53 38.38
CA LYS A 437 14.81 -16.29 38.88
C LYS A 437 15.56 -15.21 38.07
N LYS A 438 15.35 -15.18 36.75
CA LYS A 438 15.99 -14.21 35.86
C LYS A 438 15.48 -12.79 36.10
N ILE A 439 14.16 -12.60 36.15
CA ILE A 439 13.56 -11.27 36.33
C ILE A 439 13.85 -10.72 37.73
N ILE A 440 13.84 -11.58 38.75
CA ILE A 440 14.22 -11.21 40.12
C ILE A 440 15.68 -10.72 40.17
N LYS A 441 16.61 -11.41 39.49
CA LYS A 441 18.01 -10.98 39.45
C LYS A 441 18.15 -9.57 38.85
N ILE A 442 17.41 -9.29 37.78
CA ILE A 442 17.45 -7.98 37.11
C ILE A 442 16.82 -6.90 37.98
N PHE A 443 15.71 -7.18 38.66
CA PHE A 443 15.08 -6.25 39.60
C PHE A 443 16.03 -5.92 40.76
N LYS A 444 16.72 -6.92 41.33
CA LYS A 444 17.75 -6.70 42.35
C LYS A 444 18.91 -5.85 41.84
N ASN A 445 19.46 -6.16 40.66
CA ASN A 445 20.56 -5.41 40.06
C ASN A 445 20.20 -3.94 39.78
N ASN A 446 18.93 -3.69 39.46
CA ASN A 446 18.41 -2.36 39.21
C ASN A 446 17.79 -1.72 40.47
N ASN A 447 17.95 -2.27 41.68
CA ASN A 447 17.35 -1.76 42.92
C ASN A 447 15.84 -1.47 42.81
N ILE A 448 15.08 -2.35 42.17
CA ILE A 448 13.62 -2.28 42.10
C ILE A 448 13.04 -3.05 43.29
N ASP A 449 12.22 -2.39 44.10
CA ASP A 449 11.49 -3.03 45.17
C ASP A 449 10.36 -3.90 44.59
N TYR A 450 10.35 -5.17 45.00
CA TYR A 450 9.40 -6.14 44.48
C TYR A 450 8.92 -7.12 45.55
N SER A 451 7.68 -7.56 45.39
CA SER A 451 7.03 -8.58 46.20
C SER A 451 6.59 -9.76 45.32
N ILE A 452 6.69 -10.98 45.87
CA ILE A 452 6.14 -12.18 45.21
C ILE A 452 4.73 -12.39 45.74
N SER A 453 3.76 -12.58 44.84
CA SER A 453 2.36 -12.75 45.19
C SER A 453 1.77 -13.99 44.53
N GLU A 454 0.87 -14.67 45.25
CA GLU A 454 0.08 -15.79 44.73
C GLU A 454 -1.36 -15.38 44.40
N ASN A 455 -1.61 -14.07 44.28
CA ASN A 455 -2.93 -13.50 44.08
C ASN A 455 -2.89 -12.29 43.13
N ALA A 456 -3.18 -12.55 41.85
CA ALA A 456 -3.33 -11.52 40.82
C ALA A 456 -4.63 -10.68 40.92
N GLY A 457 -5.35 -10.77 42.04
CA GLY A 457 -6.62 -10.08 42.29
C GLY A 457 -7.85 -10.86 41.82
N ASN A 458 -9.03 -10.24 41.93
CA ASN A 458 -10.32 -10.88 41.61
C ASN A 458 -11.04 -10.24 40.41
N TYR A 459 -10.35 -9.40 39.64
CA TYR A 459 -10.94 -8.63 38.54
C TYR A 459 -10.27 -8.95 37.19
N LEU A 460 -10.22 -7.97 36.27
CA LEU A 460 -9.78 -8.15 34.89
C LEU A 460 -8.33 -8.67 34.76
N CYS A 461 -7.40 -8.19 35.60
CA CYS A 461 -5.99 -8.60 35.60
C CYS A 461 -5.84 -10.11 35.78
N ASN A 462 -6.44 -10.65 36.84
CA ASN A 462 -6.44 -12.09 37.11
C ASN A 462 -7.19 -12.89 36.04
N ASN A 463 -8.29 -12.37 35.49
CA ASN A 463 -9.01 -13.04 34.41
C ASN A 463 -8.13 -13.20 33.16
N ILE A 464 -7.45 -12.13 32.75
CA ILE A 464 -6.52 -12.15 31.62
C ILE A 464 -5.36 -13.10 31.87
N TYR A 465 -4.81 -13.08 33.09
CA TYR A 465 -3.72 -14.00 33.43
C TYR A 465 -4.18 -15.46 33.37
N TYR A 466 -5.36 -15.76 33.92
CA TYR A 466 -5.93 -17.10 33.93
C TYR A 466 -6.24 -17.60 32.51
N GLU A 467 -6.93 -16.80 31.69
CA GLU A 467 -7.28 -17.21 30.33
C GLU A 467 -6.05 -17.32 29.42
N GLY A 468 -5.01 -16.49 29.63
CA GLY A 468 -3.73 -16.63 28.95
C GLY A 468 -3.01 -17.94 29.29
N LEU A 469 -2.83 -18.24 30.58
CA LEU A 469 -2.23 -19.51 31.03
C LEU A 469 -3.04 -20.72 30.56
N LYS A 470 -4.37 -20.63 30.62
CA LYS A 470 -5.28 -21.68 30.14
C LYS A 470 -5.15 -21.89 28.64
N TYR A 471 -5.05 -20.83 27.84
CA TYR A 471 -4.84 -20.92 26.40
C TYR A 471 -3.51 -21.60 26.08
N ILE A 472 -2.42 -21.21 26.75
CA ILE A 472 -1.09 -21.81 26.61
C ILE A 472 -1.15 -23.31 26.91
N ASN A 473 -1.75 -23.71 28.04
CA ASN A 473 -1.87 -25.11 28.43
C ASN A 473 -2.76 -25.91 27.47
N LYS A 474 -3.91 -25.36 27.08
CA LYS A 474 -4.87 -26.04 26.19
C LYS A 474 -4.28 -26.30 24.80
N ASN A 475 -3.48 -25.35 24.30
CA ASN A 475 -2.85 -25.45 22.98
C ASN A 475 -1.42 -26.02 23.02
N LYS A 476 -0.93 -26.45 24.19
CA LYS A 476 0.41 -27.02 24.39
C LYS A 476 1.53 -26.12 23.86
N LEU A 477 1.42 -24.81 24.07
CA LEU A 477 2.45 -23.85 23.64
C LEU A 477 3.66 -23.89 24.57
N ASP A 478 4.86 -23.67 24.03
CA ASP A 478 6.08 -23.54 24.83
C ASP A 478 6.19 -22.19 25.55
N THR A 479 5.31 -21.25 25.20
CA THR A 479 5.20 -19.89 25.73
C THR A 479 5.26 -19.84 27.25
N LYS A 480 6.16 -19.00 27.79
CA LYS A 480 6.26 -18.73 29.23
C LYS A 480 5.59 -17.41 29.58
N MET A 481 4.53 -17.45 30.39
CA MET A 481 3.74 -16.26 30.72
C MET A 481 3.87 -15.86 32.19
N ILE A 482 4.05 -14.57 32.43
CA ILE A 482 4.02 -13.98 33.77
C ILE A 482 3.14 -12.73 33.80
N PHE A 483 2.56 -12.46 34.96
CA PHE A 483 1.83 -11.23 35.22
C PHE A 483 2.56 -10.42 36.29
N ILE A 484 2.73 -9.12 36.02
CA ILE A 484 3.43 -8.17 36.90
C ILE A 484 2.49 -7.00 37.19
N HIS A 485 2.16 -6.82 38.45
CA HIS A 485 1.44 -5.66 38.93
C HIS A 485 2.41 -4.53 39.26
N VAL A 486 2.06 -3.30 38.89
CA VAL A 486 2.83 -2.09 39.18
C VAL A 486 1.99 -1.11 40.00
N PRO A 487 2.61 -0.27 40.84
CA PRO A 487 1.93 0.79 41.59
C PRO A 487 1.08 1.71 40.72
N SER A 488 0.12 2.42 41.33
CA SER A 488 -0.51 3.57 40.69
C SER A 488 0.51 4.68 40.41
N ILE A 489 0.17 5.62 39.52
CA ILE A 489 1.01 6.79 39.24
C ILE A 489 1.10 7.64 40.53
N ASN A 490 2.17 7.50 41.29
CA ASN A 490 2.51 8.29 42.47
C ASN A 490 3.83 9.06 42.21
N LYS A 491 4.19 10.01 43.08
CA LYS A 491 5.40 10.81 42.90
C LYS A 491 6.70 10.06 43.23
N ASP A 492 6.58 8.94 43.95
CA ASP A 492 7.72 8.28 44.59
C ASP A 492 8.20 7.02 43.84
N PHE A 493 7.39 6.42 42.96
CA PHE A 493 7.77 5.24 42.18
C PHE A 493 8.43 5.61 40.85
N ASP A 494 9.67 5.14 40.66
CA ASP A 494 10.45 5.39 39.45
C ASP A 494 10.12 4.40 38.32
N PHE A 495 9.14 4.78 37.49
CA PHE A 495 8.74 4.00 36.30
C PHE A 495 9.82 3.93 35.22
N ASP A 496 10.75 4.89 35.14
CA ASP A 496 11.84 4.87 34.16
C ASP A 496 12.88 3.80 34.52
N LYS A 497 13.17 3.66 35.81
CA LYS A 497 14.01 2.60 36.35
C LYS A 497 13.39 1.21 36.14
N LEU A 498 12.09 1.06 36.37
CA LEU A 498 11.39 -0.20 36.09
C LEU A 498 11.37 -0.51 34.58
N ALA A 499 11.12 0.48 33.73
CA ALA A 499 11.16 0.31 32.28
C ALA A 499 12.53 -0.18 31.81
N LYS A 500 13.61 0.41 32.34
CA LYS A 500 14.99 -0.01 32.07
C LYS A 500 15.25 -1.45 32.48
N ALA A 501 14.77 -1.86 33.67
CA ALA A 501 14.93 -3.23 34.14
C ALA A 501 14.17 -4.24 33.25
N ILE A 502 12.95 -3.91 32.81
CA ILE A 502 12.19 -4.76 31.88
C ILE A 502 12.87 -4.81 30.51
N SER A 503 13.38 -3.68 30.01
CA SER A 503 14.19 -3.62 28.79
C SER A 503 15.42 -4.52 28.85
N GLU A 504 16.17 -4.47 29.97
CA GLU A 504 17.34 -5.33 30.19
C GLU A 504 16.95 -6.82 30.18
N PHE A 505 15.80 -7.19 30.74
CA PHE A 505 15.32 -8.57 30.65
C PHE A 505 15.07 -8.99 29.20
N ILE A 506 14.45 -8.13 28.41
CA ILE A 506 14.11 -8.39 27.01
C ILE A 506 15.37 -8.52 26.17
N ASP A 507 16.30 -7.56 26.27
CA ASP A 507 17.51 -7.56 25.46
C ASP A 507 18.41 -8.77 25.77
N ASN A 508 18.34 -9.31 26.98
CA ASN A 508 19.08 -10.51 27.39
C ASN A 508 18.44 -11.85 27.01
N ASN A 509 17.22 -11.91 26.46
CA ASN A 509 16.49 -13.17 26.20
C ASN A 509 15.87 -13.29 24.81
#